data_AF-A0A821P9B8-F1
#
_entry.id   AF-A0A821P9B8-F1
#
_cell.length_a   1.000
_cell.length_b   1.000
_cell.length_c   1.000
_cell.angle_alpha   90.00
_cell.angle_beta   90.00
_cell.angle_gamma   90.00
#
_symmetry.space_group_name_H-M   'P 1'
#
loop_
_entity.id
_entity.type
_entity.pdbx_description
1 polymer ?
#
loop_
_entity_poly.entity_id
_entity_poly.type
_entity_poly.pdbx_seq_one_letter_code
_entity_poly.pdbx_strand_id
1 'polypeptide(L)'
;MAGVLNDSEEQRFLDRIRCITYREIRDEMIARTGDSFITRRWISEKPRRSERWVQQHWNKTTEECYTQFGSGRPEILSQDSKDIITSASDIRGRSSRKVTREILEKTGQRVSHMTVYRERYRQGLKPFHV
;
A
#
# COMPACT_ATOMS: atom_id res chain seq x y z
N MET A 1 -16.23 -16.87 -13.55
CA MET A 1 -15.66 -16.29 -12.31
C MET A 1 -16.57 -15.15 -11.90
N ALA A 2 -17.39 -15.36 -10.86
CA ALA A 2 -18.30 -14.34 -10.36
C ALA A 2 -17.46 -13.16 -9.87
N GLY A 3 -17.52 -12.02 -10.56
CA GLY A 3 -16.98 -10.77 -10.04
C GLY A 3 -17.68 -10.50 -8.72
N VAL A 4 -16.90 -10.31 -7.66
CA VAL A 4 -17.42 -9.95 -6.33
C VAL A 4 -18.02 -8.55 -6.47
N LEU A 5 -19.32 -8.50 -6.79
CA LEU A 5 -20.18 -7.33 -6.52
C LEU A 5 -19.89 -6.96 -5.06
N ASN A 6 -19.23 -5.82 -4.82
CA ASN A 6 -18.76 -5.31 -3.52
C ASN A 6 -17.31 -5.60 -3.12
N ASP A 7 -16.36 -5.67 -4.05
CA ASP A 7 -14.92 -5.64 -3.73
C ASP A 7 -14.41 -4.23 -3.39
N SER A 8 -14.97 -3.60 -2.35
CA SER A 8 -14.52 -2.31 -1.84
C SER A 8 -13.25 -2.45 -0.98
N GLU A 9 -12.49 -1.37 -0.83
CA GLU A 9 -11.32 -1.36 0.06
C GLU A 9 -11.71 -1.56 1.53
N GLU A 10 -12.87 -1.09 1.94
CA GLU A 10 -13.43 -1.35 3.29
C GLU A 10 -13.65 -2.86 3.49
N GLN A 11 -14.23 -3.53 2.49
CA GLN A 11 -14.43 -4.98 2.54
C GLN A 11 -13.10 -5.73 2.56
N ARG A 12 -12.12 -5.31 1.74
CA ARG A 12 -10.77 -5.88 1.75
C ARG A 12 -10.09 -5.70 3.10
N PHE A 13 -10.26 -4.55 3.75
CA PHE A 13 -9.75 -4.31 5.09
C PHE A 13 -10.35 -5.30 6.11
N LEU A 14 -11.68 -5.43 6.13
CA LEU A 14 -12.36 -6.40 7.01
C LEU A 14 -11.91 -7.83 6.72
N ASP A 15 -11.73 -8.19 5.46
CA ASP A 15 -11.24 -9.51 5.05
C ASP A 15 -9.79 -9.75 5.52
N ARG A 16 -8.95 -8.71 5.55
CA ARG A 16 -7.56 -8.80 6.04
C ARG A 16 -7.54 -9.10 7.54
N ILE A 17 -8.32 -8.35 8.30
CA ILE A 17 -8.46 -8.53 9.75
C ILE A 17 -8.96 -9.94 10.05
N ARG A 18 -10.03 -10.40 9.37
CA ARG A 18 -10.55 -11.77 9.53
C ARG A 18 -9.49 -12.83 9.25
N CYS A 19 -8.69 -12.67 8.21
CA CYS A 19 -7.63 -13.63 7.89
C CYS A 19 -6.56 -13.71 8.98
N ILE A 20 -6.16 -12.58 9.56
CA ILE A 20 -5.22 -12.54 10.68
C ILE A 20 -5.80 -13.20 11.92
N THR A 21 -7.05 -12.87 12.27
CA THR A 21 -7.71 -13.46 13.44
C THR A 21 -7.83 -14.98 13.31
N TYR A 22 -8.18 -15.51 12.13
CA TYR A 22 -8.24 -16.96 11.95
C TYR A 22 -6.88 -17.64 12.01
N ARG A 23 -5.79 -16.97 11.57
CA ARG A 23 -4.43 -17.47 11.79
C ARG A 23 -4.11 -17.53 13.28
N GLU A 24 -4.41 -16.47 14.03
CA GLU A 24 -4.11 -16.44 15.47
C GLU A 24 -4.84 -17.55 16.21
N ILE A 25 -6.13 -17.75 15.92
CA ILE A 25 -6.91 -18.87 16.46
C ILE A 25 -6.28 -20.22 16.09
N ARG A 26 -5.83 -20.38 14.83
CA ARG A 26 -5.15 -21.60 14.38
C ARG A 26 -3.89 -21.86 15.21
N ASP A 27 -3.05 -20.86 15.36
CA ASP A 27 -1.76 -21.00 16.05
C ASP A 27 -1.98 -21.30 17.55
N GLU A 28 -2.97 -20.66 18.19
CA GLU A 28 -3.38 -20.99 19.56
C GLU A 28 -3.94 -22.42 19.69
N MET A 29 -4.74 -22.87 18.74
CA MET A 29 -5.27 -24.24 18.74
C MET A 29 -4.16 -25.28 18.57
N ILE A 30 -3.19 -25.03 17.68
CA ILE A 30 -2.01 -25.90 17.53
C ILE A 30 -1.23 -25.96 18.84
N ALA A 31 -1.01 -24.81 19.49
CA ALA A 31 -0.28 -24.76 20.76
C ALA A 31 -0.98 -25.55 21.88
N ARG A 32 -2.32 -25.58 21.91
CA ARG A 32 -3.10 -26.28 22.94
C ARG A 32 -3.35 -27.76 22.66
N THR A 33 -3.57 -28.11 21.39
CA THR A 33 -4.08 -29.44 21.00
C THR A 33 -3.14 -30.23 20.11
N GLY A 34 -2.10 -29.59 19.56
CA GLY A 34 -1.18 -30.19 18.59
C GLY A 34 -1.76 -30.36 17.19
N ASP A 35 -3.02 -29.96 16.95
CA ASP A 35 -3.69 -30.11 15.66
C ASP A 35 -4.35 -28.79 15.20
N SER A 36 -4.54 -28.65 13.88
CA SER A 36 -5.16 -27.48 13.24
C SER A 36 -6.04 -27.92 12.07
N PHE A 37 -7.36 -27.84 12.24
CA PHE A 37 -8.30 -27.94 11.13
C PHE A 37 -8.36 -26.66 10.28
N ILE A 38 -7.93 -25.52 10.84
CA ILE A 38 -7.95 -24.22 10.19
C ILE A 38 -6.80 -24.16 9.18
N THR A 39 -7.12 -24.42 7.91
CA THR A 39 -6.17 -24.32 6.80
C THR A 39 -6.30 -22.98 6.07
N ARG A 40 -5.28 -22.63 5.26
CA ARG A 40 -5.35 -21.46 4.36
C ARG A 40 -6.54 -21.54 3.41
N ARG A 41 -6.86 -22.75 2.93
CA ARG A 41 -8.05 -23.02 2.12
C ARG A 41 -9.33 -22.72 2.89
N TRP A 42 -9.46 -23.26 4.09
CA TRP A 42 -10.60 -23.00 4.97
C TRP A 42 -10.81 -21.50 5.21
N ILE A 43 -9.72 -20.77 5.46
CA ILE A 43 -9.75 -19.31 5.65
C ILE A 43 -10.16 -18.60 4.37
N SER A 44 -9.69 -19.03 3.19
CA SER A 44 -10.03 -18.42 1.91
C SER A 44 -11.51 -18.54 1.54
N GLU A 45 -12.15 -19.64 1.96
CA GLU A 45 -13.57 -19.93 1.70
C GLU A 45 -14.50 -18.99 2.49
N LYS A 46 -14.09 -18.48 3.66
CA LYS A 46 -14.92 -17.60 4.51
C LYS A 46 -15.16 -16.20 3.91
N PRO A 47 -14.13 -15.40 3.54
CA PRO A 47 -14.29 -14.12 2.86
C PRO A 47 -14.43 -14.29 1.33
N ARG A 48 -14.48 -15.53 0.81
CA ARG A 48 -14.50 -15.83 -0.63
C ARG A 48 -13.32 -15.18 -1.39
N ARG A 49 -12.13 -15.26 -0.80
CA ARG A 49 -10.88 -14.78 -1.39
C ARG A 49 -10.08 -15.95 -1.94
N SER A 50 -9.10 -15.68 -2.79
CA SER A 50 -8.19 -16.73 -3.24
C SER A 50 -7.21 -17.11 -2.13
N GLU A 51 -6.77 -18.36 -2.11
CA GLU A 51 -5.72 -18.80 -1.17
C GLU A 51 -4.44 -17.96 -1.29
N ARG A 52 -4.11 -17.51 -2.52
CA ARG A 52 -2.99 -16.60 -2.76
C ARG A 52 -3.18 -15.26 -2.06
N TRP A 53 -4.39 -14.71 -2.07
CA TRP A 53 -4.71 -13.47 -1.36
C TRP A 53 -4.52 -13.65 0.15
N VAL A 54 -5.00 -14.78 0.69
CA VAL A 54 -4.81 -15.15 2.11
C VAL A 54 -3.31 -15.25 2.42
N GLN A 55 -2.52 -15.94 1.61
CA GLN A 55 -1.07 -16.08 1.81
C GLN A 55 -0.34 -14.72 1.87
N GLN A 56 -0.75 -13.75 1.03
CA GLN A 56 -0.15 -12.41 1.00
C GLN A 56 -0.44 -11.57 2.25
N HIS A 57 -1.52 -11.88 2.97
CA HIS A 57 -1.95 -11.14 4.16
C HIS A 57 -1.73 -11.93 5.45
N TRP A 58 -1.50 -13.23 5.33
CA TRP A 58 -1.31 -14.14 6.45
C TRP A 58 -0.17 -13.75 7.37
N ASN A 59 0.94 -13.23 6.84
CA ASN A 59 2.10 -12.87 7.66
C ASN A 59 2.05 -11.44 8.19
N LYS A 60 0.97 -10.70 7.92
CA LYS A 60 0.88 -9.31 8.35
C LYS A 60 0.51 -9.19 9.82
N THR A 61 0.94 -8.11 10.46
CA THR A 61 0.39 -7.70 11.75
C THR A 61 -0.92 -6.95 11.58
N THR A 62 -1.65 -6.79 12.68
CA THR A 62 -2.88 -6.01 12.71
C THR A 62 -2.61 -4.57 12.30
N GLU A 63 -1.52 -3.96 12.77
CA GLU A 63 -1.06 -2.61 12.40
C GLU A 63 -0.77 -2.50 10.90
N GLU A 64 -0.12 -3.52 10.31
CA GLU A 64 0.16 -3.56 8.87
C GLU A 64 -1.11 -3.67 8.02
N CYS A 65 -2.21 -4.16 8.58
CA CYS A 65 -3.51 -4.14 7.91
C CYS A 65 -4.15 -2.76 7.88
N TYR A 66 -3.84 -1.91 8.86
CA TYR A 66 -4.22 -0.49 8.86
C TYR A 66 -3.33 0.34 7.94
N THR A 67 -2.04 0.05 7.79
CA THR A 67 -1.15 0.90 6.96
C THR A 67 -1.44 0.80 5.45
N GLN A 68 -2.18 -0.21 5.00
CA GLN A 68 -2.53 -0.37 3.58
C GLN A 68 -3.65 0.57 3.06
N PHE A 69 -4.16 1.50 3.88
CA PHE A 69 -5.00 2.60 3.41
C PHE A 69 -4.29 3.56 2.43
N GLY A 70 -2.96 3.45 2.30
CA GLY A 70 -2.20 4.11 1.23
C GLY A 70 -2.12 3.26 -0.03
N SER A 71 -2.96 3.52 -1.03
CA SER A 71 -2.79 2.95 -2.37
C SER A 71 -1.52 3.53 -3.02
N GLY A 72 -0.36 2.94 -2.70
CA GLY A 72 0.91 3.32 -3.32
C GLY A 72 2.11 2.91 -2.49
N ARG A 73 3.10 2.31 -3.16
CA ARG A 73 4.45 2.09 -2.65
C ARG A 73 4.90 3.31 -1.82
N PRO A 74 5.29 3.15 -0.54
CA PRO A 74 5.88 4.23 0.22
C PRO A 74 7.09 4.76 -0.55
N GLU A 75 7.15 6.08 -0.68
CA GLU A 75 8.17 6.73 -1.49
C GLU A 75 9.55 6.50 -0.91
N ILE A 76 10.42 5.89 -1.73
CA ILE A 76 11.85 6.14 -1.65
C ILE A 76 12.03 7.57 -2.18
N LEU A 77 11.59 8.58 -1.45
CA LEU A 77 12.01 9.96 -1.67
C LEU A 77 12.79 10.34 -0.42
N SER A 78 14.05 10.71 -0.60
CA SER A 78 14.80 11.39 0.45
C SER A 78 14.08 12.66 0.87
N GLN A 79 14.34 13.14 2.08
CA GLN A 79 13.80 14.43 2.53
C GLN A 79 14.22 15.55 1.56
N ASP A 80 15.47 15.53 1.09
CA ASP A 80 15.98 16.46 0.07
C ASP A 80 15.13 16.43 -1.22
N SER A 81 14.69 15.25 -1.65
CA SER A 81 13.84 15.13 -2.84
C SER A 81 12.47 15.76 -2.62
N LYS A 82 11.91 15.66 -1.41
CA LYS A 82 10.65 16.30 -1.05
C LYS A 82 10.80 17.81 -1.02
N ASP A 83 11.89 18.32 -0.47
CA ASP A 83 12.16 19.76 -0.39
C ASP A 83 12.31 20.38 -1.80
N ILE A 84 12.93 19.65 -2.73
CA ILE A 84 12.99 20.02 -4.16
C ILE A 84 11.59 20.05 -4.79
N ILE A 85 10.73 19.08 -4.47
CA ILE A 85 9.36 19.03 -5.01
C ILE A 85 8.54 20.22 -4.47
N THR A 86 8.60 20.49 -3.17
CA THR A 86 7.88 21.59 -2.51
C THR A 86 8.30 22.93 -3.07
N SER A 87 9.62 23.21 -3.11
CA SER A 87 10.16 24.47 -3.63
C SER A 87 9.82 24.71 -5.11
N ALA A 88 9.63 23.65 -5.90
CA ALA A 88 9.30 23.76 -7.32
C ALA A 88 7.79 23.85 -7.62
N SER A 89 6.90 23.74 -6.63
CA SER A 89 5.46 23.56 -6.88
C SER A 89 4.70 24.85 -7.20
N ASP A 90 5.15 26.01 -6.70
CA ASP A 90 4.52 27.31 -6.98
C ASP A 90 5.16 28.08 -8.15
N ILE A 91 6.14 27.46 -8.83
CA ILE A 91 6.89 28.10 -9.90
C ILE A 91 6.28 27.73 -11.26
N ARG A 92 5.84 28.75 -12.00
CA ARG A 92 5.32 28.59 -13.37
C ARG A 92 6.36 27.93 -14.28
N GLY A 93 5.94 26.92 -15.05
CA GLY A 93 6.82 26.21 -15.99
C GLY A 93 7.69 25.09 -15.41
N ARG A 94 7.54 24.76 -14.11
CA ARG A 94 8.20 23.61 -13.44
C ARG A 94 7.29 22.36 -13.43
N SER A 95 7.26 21.67 -14.58
CA SER A 95 6.54 20.39 -14.71
C SER A 95 7.24 19.27 -13.91
N SER A 96 6.49 18.22 -13.54
CA SER A 96 7.02 17.06 -12.80
C SER A 96 8.24 16.42 -13.48
N ARG A 97 8.32 16.45 -14.82
CA ARG A 97 9.48 15.94 -15.57
C ARG A 97 10.75 16.78 -15.34
N LYS A 98 10.61 18.10 -15.23
CA LYS A 98 11.75 18.99 -14.91
C LYS A 98 12.22 18.78 -13.48
N VAL A 99 11.28 18.61 -12.55
CA VAL A 99 11.60 18.32 -11.14
C VAL A 99 12.29 16.97 -10.98
N THR A 100 11.86 15.95 -11.71
CA THR A 100 12.58 14.65 -11.75
C THR A 100 14.04 14.80 -12.17
N ARG A 101 14.32 15.67 -13.16
CA ARG A 101 15.69 15.93 -13.60
C ARG A 101 16.50 16.65 -12.52
N GLU A 102 15.90 17.63 -11.86
CA GLU A 102 16.54 18.36 -10.77
C GLU A 102 16.84 17.47 -9.56
N ILE A 103 15.92 16.55 -9.21
CA ILE A 103 16.17 15.55 -8.16
C ILE A 103 17.37 14.69 -8.54
N LEU A 104 17.42 14.20 -9.78
CA LEU A 104 18.54 13.39 -10.26
C LEU A 104 19.87 14.15 -10.20
N GLU A 105 19.89 15.42 -10.60
CA GLU A 105 21.08 16.27 -10.59
C GLU A 105 21.56 16.60 -9.17
N LYS A 106 20.65 16.86 -8.23
CA LYS A 106 21.00 17.30 -6.87
C LYS A 106 21.25 16.15 -5.90
N THR A 107 20.51 15.06 -6.02
CA THR A 107 20.53 13.94 -5.05
C THR A 107 21.19 12.68 -5.60
N GLY A 108 21.47 12.63 -6.92
CA GLY A 108 21.88 11.39 -7.59
C GLY A 108 20.77 10.33 -7.67
N GLN A 109 19.58 10.64 -7.17
CA GLN A 109 18.48 9.69 -7.06
C GLN A 109 17.60 9.73 -8.32
N ARG A 110 17.39 8.57 -8.95
CA ARG A 110 16.45 8.45 -10.07
C ARG A 110 15.03 8.25 -9.55
N VAL A 111 14.18 9.23 -9.81
CA VAL A 111 12.76 9.23 -9.43
C VAL A 111 11.89 9.22 -10.69
N SER A 112 10.68 8.67 -10.63
CA SER A 112 9.72 8.77 -11.74
C SER A 112 8.93 10.09 -11.67
N HIS A 113 8.62 10.70 -12.81
CA HIS A 113 7.75 11.90 -12.84
C HIS A 113 6.36 11.62 -12.22
N MET A 114 5.88 10.38 -12.28
CA MET A 114 4.62 9.98 -11.63
C MET A 114 4.72 9.97 -10.11
N THR A 115 5.90 9.68 -9.57
CA THR A 115 6.19 9.78 -8.13
C THR A 115 6.09 11.24 -7.69
N VAL A 116 6.80 12.13 -8.39
CA VAL A 116 6.73 13.59 -8.16
C VAL A 116 5.28 14.12 -8.27
N TYR A 117 4.53 13.67 -9.28
CA TYR A 117 3.13 14.06 -9.45
C TYR A 117 2.25 13.63 -8.28
N ARG A 118 2.38 12.37 -7.83
CA ARG A 118 1.61 11.84 -6.71
C ARG A 118 1.95 12.54 -5.41
N GLU A 119 3.23 12.86 -5.19
CA GLU A 119 3.64 13.57 -3.98
C GLU A 119 3.11 15.00 -3.93
N ARG A 120 3.15 15.73 -5.06
CA ARG A 120 2.49 17.04 -5.17
C ARG A 120 1.00 16.96 -4.83
N TYR A 121 0.31 15.98 -5.41
CA TYR A 121 -1.11 15.76 -5.14
C TYR A 121 -1.38 15.43 -3.67
N ARG A 122 -0.56 14.57 -3.06
CA ARG A 122 -0.64 14.22 -1.63
C ARG A 122 -0.47 15.44 -0.72
N GLN A 123 0.45 16.34 -1.06
CA GLN A 123 0.72 17.55 -0.29
C GLN A 123 -0.26 18.70 -0.60
N GLY A 124 -1.28 18.49 -1.44
CA GLY A 124 -2.23 19.53 -1.84
C GLY A 124 -1.64 20.59 -2.78
N LEU A 125 -0.45 20.36 -3.33
CA LEU A 125 0.25 21.28 -4.23
C LEU A 125 -0.29 21.13 -5.66
N LYS A 126 -0.32 22.24 -6.41
CA LYS A 126 -0.77 22.22 -7.80
C LYS A 126 0.22 21.41 -8.65
N PRO A 127 -0.21 20.30 -9.30
CA PRO A 127 0.71 19.46 -10.05
C PRO A 127 1.23 20.12 -11.35
N PHE A 128 0.51 21.12 -11.85
CA PHE A 128 0.84 21.90 -13.04
C PHE A 128 0.35 23.35 -12.90
N HIS A 129 1.20 24.30 -13.31
CA HIS A 129 0.77 25.62 -13.75
C HIS A 129 0.63 25.56 -15.27
N VAL A 130 -0.60 25.68 -15.77
CA VAL A 130 -0.88 26.02 -17.19
C VAL A 130 -0.68 27.53 -17.34
#